data_AF-A0A6M1XXI8-F1
#
_entry.id   AF-A0A6M1XXI8-F1
#
_cell.length_a   1.000
_cell.length_b   1.000
_cell.length_c   1.000
_cell.angle_alpha   90.00
_cell.angle_beta   90.00
_cell.angle_gamma   90.00
#
_symmetry.space_group_name_H-M   'P 1'
#
loop_
_entity.id
_entity.type
_entity.pdbx_description
1 polymer ?
#
loop_
_entity_poly.entity_id
_entity_poly.type
_entity_poly.pdbx_seq_one_letter_code
_entity_poly.pdbx_strand_id
1 'polypeptide(L)'
;TFASGSLGEGFAIIPTDGKIYSPVNGEVSTVFPTKHAIGVVSEEGAEILIHIGIDTVNLNGKYFQSAVSDGKKVRKGDLLMEVDLQELIKEGYDPTTMVIVT
;
A
#
# COMPACT_ATOMS: atom_id res chain seq x y z
N THR A 1 -8.30 -5.23 13.13
CA THR A 1 -9.09 -4.83 11.95
C THR A 1 -8.78 -5.66 10.73
N PHE A 2 -7.50 -5.85 10.38
CA PHE A 2 -7.11 -6.67 9.23
C PHE A 2 -7.40 -8.17 9.43
N ALA A 3 -6.94 -8.75 10.55
CA ALA A 3 -7.12 -10.18 10.83
C ALA A 3 -8.59 -10.61 10.98
N SER A 4 -9.51 -9.68 11.25
CA SER A 4 -10.94 -9.96 11.34
C SER A 4 -11.67 -9.89 10.00
N GLY A 5 -10.99 -9.49 8.91
CA GLY A 5 -11.61 -9.31 7.58
C GLY A 5 -12.61 -8.17 7.50
N SER A 6 -12.68 -7.29 8.52
CA SER A 6 -13.73 -6.28 8.62
C SER A 6 -13.63 -5.16 7.57
N LEU A 7 -12.47 -5.03 6.91
CA LEU A 7 -12.25 -4.09 5.80
C LEU A 7 -12.46 -4.73 4.42
N GLY A 8 -12.64 -6.04 4.34
CA GLY A 8 -12.66 -6.79 3.08
C GLY A 8 -11.83 -8.07 3.15
N GLU A 9 -11.97 -8.91 2.13
CA GLU A 9 -11.14 -10.11 1.96
C GLU A 9 -9.80 -9.75 1.31
N GLY A 10 -8.76 -10.52 1.61
CA GLY A 10 -7.43 -10.21 1.11
C GLY A 10 -6.37 -11.16 1.63
N PHE A 11 -5.13 -10.69 1.55
CA PHE A 11 -3.96 -11.43 2.01
C PHE A 11 -2.89 -10.46 2.52
N ALA A 12 -1.87 -11.02 3.18
CA ALA A 12 -0.73 -10.27 3.66
C ALA A 12 0.57 -10.81 3.04
N ILE A 13 1.52 -9.90 2.84
CA ILE A 13 2.84 -10.19 2.27
C ILE A 13 3.89 -9.67 3.25
N ILE A 14 4.90 -10.47 3.55
CA ILE A 14 6.14 -9.98 4.18
C ILE A 14 7.07 -9.56 3.03
N PRO A 15 7.26 -8.26 2.79
CA PRO A 15 8.01 -7.79 1.63
C PRO A 15 9.51 -8.11 1.79
N THR A 16 10.15 -8.43 0.66
CA THR A 16 11.62 -8.63 0.60
C THR A 16 12.36 -7.40 0.08
N ASP A 17 11.64 -6.49 -0.58
CA ASP A 17 12.12 -5.18 -1.00
C ASP A 17 11.05 -4.11 -0.73
N GLY A 18 11.47 -2.84 -0.74
CA GLY A 18 10.63 -1.70 -0.42
C GLY A 18 9.81 -1.13 -1.57
N LYS A 19 9.75 -1.80 -2.73
CA LYS A 19 9.07 -1.27 -3.91
C LYS A 19 7.68 -1.91 -4.04
N ILE A 20 6.67 -1.05 -3.97
CA ILE A 20 5.28 -1.45 -4.10
C ILE A 20 4.81 -1.13 -5.51
N TYR A 21 4.32 -2.17 -6.20
CA TYR A 21 3.87 -2.08 -7.58
C TYR A 21 2.36 -2.30 -7.68
N SER A 22 1.74 -1.76 -8.72
CA SER A 22 0.31 -1.95 -8.95
C SER A 22 0.00 -3.42 -9.26
N PRO A 23 -0.95 -4.05 -8.54
CA PRO A 23 -1.36 -5.43 -8.82
C PRO A 23 -2.27 -5.53 -10.06
N VAL A 24 -2.86 -4.41 -10.49
CA VAL A 24 -3.90 -4.33 -11.53
C VAL A 24 -3.65 -3.15 -12.48
N ASN A 25 -4.35 -3.16 -13.62
CA ASN A 25 -4.59 -1.96 -14.40
C ASN A 25 -5.75 -1.19 -13.77
N GLY A 26 -5.65 0.14 -13.72
CA GLY A 26 -6.69 0.95 -13.09
C GLY A 26 -6.29 2.39 -12.85
N GLU A 27 -6.89 2.98 -11.83
CA GLU A 27 -6.66 4.35 -11.39
C GLU A 27 -6.34 4.38 -9.89
N VAL A 28 -5.36 5.19 -9.51
CA VAL A 28 -5.05 5.47 -8.10
C VAL A 28 -6.19 6.28 -7.52
N SER A 29 -7.03 5.66 -6.69
CA SER A 29 -8.18 6.31 -6.07
C SER A 29 -7.78 7.21 -4.90
N THR A 30 -6.76 6.83 -4.14
CA THR A 30 -6.25 7.62 -3.01
C THR A 30 -4.83 7.23 -2.65
N VAL A 31 -3.95 8.21 -2.52
CA VAL A 31 -2.68 8.14 -1.81
C VAL A 31 -2.87 8.78 -0.45
N PHE A 32 -2.77 7.99 0.62
CA PHE A 32 -3.03 8.51 1.96
C PHE A 32 -1.99 9.58 2.35
N PRO A 33 -2.33 10.60 3.17
CA PRO A 33 -1.43 11.72 3.48
C PRO A 33 -0.08 11.29 4.08
N THR A 34 -0.08 10.26 4.92
CA THR A 34 1.14 9.68 5.52
C THR A 34 1.77 8.58 4.66
N LYS A 35 1.25 8.35 3.44
CA LYS A 35 1.78 7.45 2.40
C LYS A 35 1.92 5.96 2.79
N HIS A 36 1.49 5.59 3.98
CA HIS A 36 1.48 4.20 4.46
C HIS A 36 0.49 3.30 3.72
N ALA A 37 -0.47 3.88 2.98
CA ALA A 37 -1.46 3.14 2.24
C ALA A 37 -1.77 3.80 0.90
N ILE A 38 -2.21 2.98 -0.06
CA ILE A 38 -2.67 3.41 -1.37
C ILE A 38 -3.90 2.60 -1.81
N GLY A 39 -4.90 3.30 -2.32
CA GLY A 39 -6.08 2.73 -2.96
C GLY A 39 -5.93 2.74 -4.48
N VAL A 40 -6.31 1.64 -5.13
CA VAL A 40 -6.38 1.50 -6.59
C VAL A 40 -7.73 0.92 -6.96
N VAL A 41 -8.45 1.55 -7.88
CA VAL A 41 -9.66 0.98 -8.48
C VAL A 41 -9.25 0.35 -9.81
N SER A 42 -9.49 -0.94 -9.97
CA SER A 42 -9.21 -1.65 -11.21
C SER A 42 -10.14 -1.19 -12.35
N GLU A 43 -9.74 -1.43 -13.60
CA GLU A 43 -10.61 -1.15 -14.77
C GLU A 43 -11.94 -1.93 -14.75
N GLU A 44 -12.00 -3.03 -13.99
CA GLU A 44 -13.22 -3.85 -13.78
C GLU A 44 -14.06 -3.39 -12.58
N GLY A 45 -13.60 -2.35 -11.86
CA GLY A 45 -14.33 -1.75 -10.74
C GLY A 45 -14.03 -2.34 -9.35
N ALA A 46 -13.18 -3.36 -9.25
CA ALA A 46 -12.71 -3.85 -7.95
C ALA A 46 -11.82 -2.81 -7.28
N GLU A 47 -12.06 -2.52 -6.00
CA GLU A 47 -11.27 -1.61 -5.18
C GLU A 47 -10.20 -2.40 -4.42
N ILE A 48 -8.95 -1.97 -4.53
CA ILE A 48 -7.81 -2.59 -3.85
C ILE A 48 -7.17 -1.58 -2.91
N LEU A 49 -7.09 -1.91 -1.64
CA LEU A 49 -6.32 -1.19 -0.63
C LEU A 49 -5.02 -1.94 -0.35
N ILE A 50 -3.90 -1.26 -0.56
CA ILE A 50 -2.56 -1.73 -0.18
C ILE A 50 -2.12 -0.93 1.04
N HIS A 51 -2.04 -1.58 2.20
CA HIS A 51 -1.61 -0.98 3.46
C HIS A 51 -0.25 -1.53 3.87
N ILE A 52 0.78 -0.68 3.89
CA ILE A 52 2.18 -1.06 3.99
C ILE A 52 2.64 -1.01 5.45
N GLY A 53 2.89 -2.19 6.02
CA GLY A 53 3.25 -2.36 7.43
C GLY A 53 2.09 -2.16 8.40
N ILE A 54 2.31 -2.52 9.67
CA ILE A 54 1.33 -2.39 10.75
C ILE A 54 1.63 -1.12 11.55
N ASP A 55 0.60 -0.32 11.84
CA ASP A 55 0.67 0.94 12.60
C ASP A 55 1.61 2.01 12.01
N THR A 56 2.07 1.84 10.77
CA THR A 56 3.00 2.73 10.05
C THR A 56 2.42 4.11 9.73
N VAL A 57 1.12 4.31 9.88
CA VAL A 57 0.49 5.64 9.87
C VAL A 57 1.16 6.59 10.88
N ASN A 58 1.64 6.05 12.01
CA ASN A 58 2.31 6.80 13.08
C ASN A 58 3.69 7.34 12.67
N LEU A 59 4.27 6.85 11.56
CA LEU A 59 5.51 7.37 11.00
C LEU A 59 5.33 8.73 10.30
N ASN A 60 4.08 9.20 10.11
CA ASN A 60 3.77 10.50 9.52
C ASN A 60 4.47 10.72 8.16
N GLY A 61 4.57 9.68 7.35
CA GLY A 61 5.19 9.72 6.03
C GLY A 61 6.72 9.62 6.01
N LYS A 62 7.38 9.45 7.16
CA LYS A 62 8.81 9.09 7.19
C LYS A 62 9.01 7.75 6.49
N TYR A 63 10.09 7.65 5.71
CA TYR A 63 10.50 6.45 4.96
C TYR A 63 9.62 6.08 3.76
N PHE A 64 8.53 6.83 3.49
CA PHE A 64 7.65 6.58 2.36
C PHE A 64 7.82 7.64 1.26
N GLN A 65 8.01 7.19 0.03
CA GLN A 65 8.08 8.03 -1.17
C GLN A 65 7.07 7.55 -2.22
N SER A 66 6.04 8.35 -2.48
CA SER A 66 5.07 8.05 -3.51
C SER A 66 5.63 8.32 -4.90
N ALA A 67 5.42 7.38 -5.83
CA ALA A 67 5.72 7.54 -7.27
C ALA A 67 4.48 7.97 -8.08
N VAL A 68 3.33 8.10 -7.40
CA VAL A 68 2.03 8.40 -7.98
C VAL A 68 1.27 9.44 -7.16
N SER A 69 0.18 9.94 -7.73
CA SER A 69 -0.77 10.85 -7.10
C SER A 69 -2.19 10.36 -7.39
N ASP A 70 -3.16 10.88 -6.66
CA ASP A 70 -4.58 10.63 -6.88
C ASP A 70 -4.96 10.89 -8.35
N GLY A 71 -5.85 10.06 -8.90
CA GLY A 71 -6.32 10.13 -10.28
C GLY A 71 -5.32 9.64 -11.33
N LYS A 72 -4.11 9.21 -10.94
CA LYS A 72 -3.13 8.68 -11.89
C LYS A 72 -3.59 7.30 -12.39
N LYS A 73 -3.67 7.15 -13.71
CA LYS A 73 -3.81 5.83 -14.34
C LYS A 73 -2.53 5.01 -14.19
N VAL A 74 -2.69 3.75 -13.83
CA VAL A 74 -1.60 2.80 -13.61
C VAL A 74 -1.88 1.49 -14.34
N ARG A 75 -0.80 0.83 -14.76
CA ARG A 75 -0.82 -0.53 -15.27
C ARG A 75 -0.27 -1.48 -14.23
N LYS A 76 -0.64 -2.75 -14.33
CA LYS A 76 -0.04 -3.81 -13.53
C LYS A 76 1.49 -3.76 -13.67
N GLY A 77 2.18 -3.70 -12.55
CA GLY A 77 3.64 -3.58 -12.50
C GLY A 77 4.18 -2.16 -12.51
N ASP A 78 3.34 -1.12 -12.59
CA ASP A 78 3.79 0.26 -12.40
C ASP A 78 4.16 0.51 -10.94
N LEU A 79 5.25 1.25 -10.70
CA LEU A 79 5.70 1.62 -9.36
C LEU A 79 4.70 2.59 -8.71
N LEU A 80 4.25 2.27 -7.51
CA LEU A 80 3.30 3.05 -6.71
C LEU A 80 3.99 3.78 -5.56
N MET A 81 4.79 3.06 -4.78
CA MET A 81 5.41 3.56 -3.55
C MET A 81 6.80 2.92 -3.38
N GLU A 82 7.75 3.69 -2.87
CA GLU A 82 9.00 3.18 -2.32
C GLU A 82 9.03 3.39 -0.81
N VAL A 83 9.51 2.38 -0.09
CA VAL A 83 9.57 2.35 1.38
C VAL A 83 10.95 1.91 1.84
N ASP A 84 11.56 2.64 2.76
CA ASP A 84 12.76 2.17 3.45
C ASP A 84 12.38 1.14 4.52
N LEU A 85 12.35 -0.14 4.13
CA LEU A 85 12.01 -1.24 5.03
C LEU A 85 13.02 -1.39 6.17
N GLN A 86 14.30 -1.05 5.94
CA GLN A 86 15.33 -1.21 6.97
C GLN A 86 15.10 -0.24 8.12
N GLU A 87 14.84 1.03 7.80
CA GLU A 87 14.53 2.03 8.82
C GLU A 87 13.18 1.78 9.48
N LEU A 88 12.18 1.27 8.74
CA LEU A 88 10.88 0.88 9.30
C LEU A 88 11.02 -0.23 10.35
N ILE A 89 11.78 -1.28 10.05
CA ILE A 89 12.06 -2.39 10.99
C ILE A 89 12.89 -1.90 12.19
N LYS A 90 13.85 -1.00 11.95
CA LYS A 90 14.70 -0.43 13.01
C LYS A 90 13.93 0.44 14.01
N GLU A 91 12.89 1.13 13.55
CA GLU A 91 11.93 1.85 14.39
C GLU A 91 10.92 0.91 15.10
N GLY A 92 11.00 -0.40 14.85
CA GLY A 92 10.20 -1.42 15.53
C GLY A 92 8.83 -1.69 14.89
N TYR A 93 8.60 -1.22 13.67
CA TYR A 93 7.35 -1.48 12.94
C TYR A 93 7.42 -2.81 12.18
N ASP A 94 6.30 -3.51 12.12
CA ASP A 94 6.15 -4.73 11.32
C ASP A 94 5.94 -4.32 9.84
N PRO A 95 6.79 -4.75 8.89
CA PRO A 95 6.67 -4.41 7.48
C PRO A 95 5.59 -5.21 6.74
N THR A 96 4.90 -6.14 7.41
CA THR A 96 3.82 -6.95 6.81
C THR A 96 2.80 -6.04 6.14
N THR A 97 2.65 -6.23 4.84
CA THR A 97 1.83 -5.40 3.96
C THR A 97 0.54 -6.13 3.61
N MET A 98 -0.61 -5.51 3.87
CA MET A 98 -1.93 -6.06 3.60
C MET A 98 -2.40 -5.60 2.22
N VAL A 99 -2.92 -6.54 1.42
CA VAL A 99 -3.60 -6.28 0.16
C VAL A 99 -5.03 -6.76 0.29
N ILE A 100 -5.97 -5.82 0.25
CA ILE A 100 -7.38 -6.05 0.58
C ILE A 100 -8.22 -5.63 -0.62
N VAL A 101 -9.19 -6.45 -0.98
CA VAL A 101 -10.25 -6.07 -1.91
C VAL A 101 -11.42 -5.56 -1.09
N THR A 102 -11.78 -4.29 -1.27
CA THR A 102 -12.78 -3.57 -0.47
C THR A 102 -14.14 -3.50 -1.16
#